data_AF-A0A2E2ADT7-F1
#
_entry.id   AF-A0A2E2ADT7-F1
#
_cell.length_a   1.000
_cell.length_b   1.000
_cell.length_c   1.000
_cell.angle_alpha   90.00
_cell.angle_beta   90.00
_cell.angle_gamma   90.00
#
_symmetry.space_group_name_H-M   'P 1'
#
loop_
_entity.id
_entity.type
_entity.pdbx_description
1 polymer ?
#
loop_
_entity_poly.entity_id
_entity_poly.type
_entity_poly.pdbx_seq_one_letter_code
_entity_poly.pdbx_strand_id
1 'polypeptide(L)'
;FYEPFTAHGQLAFWEPWPYVEGLTIKEAMNELAFLATGIYGHPIPKQHGAPIRLVVPWKYGFKNIKSIVKIELVNYRPATFWNTLQGLEYDFTANVNPKIPHPRWPQTREKMIGSGDIHDTLLYNGYGDFVSYLYS
;
A
#
# COMPACT_ATOMS: atom_id res chain seq x y z
N PHE A 1 1.69 -7.08 -12.42
CA PHE A 1 1.72 -7.28 -13.89
C PHE A 1 2.99 -6.66 -14.46
N TYR A 2 3.49 -7.12 -15.60
CA TYR A 2 4.63 -6.54 -16.31
C TYR A 2 4.31 -6.47 -17.81
N GLU A 3 3.97 -5.29 -18.28
CA GLU A 3 3.63 -5.00 -19.68
C GLU A 3 4.27 -3.67 -20.10
N PRO A 4 5.60 -3.61 -20.29
CA PRO A 4 6.32 -2.36 -20.49
C PRO A 4 5.95 -1.60 -21.76
N PHE A 5 5.39 -2.27 -22.77
CA PHE A 5 4.87 -1.62 -23.98
C PHE A 5 3.44 -1.09 -23.84
N THR A 6 2.73 -1.48 -22.78
CA THR A 6 1.42 -0.92 -22.40
C THR A 6 1.59 0.18 -21.35
N ALA A 7 2.45 -0.08 -20.36
CA ALA A 7 2.79 0.80 -19.25
C ALA A 7 4.25 1.23 -19.38
N HIS A 8 4.52 2.22 -20.24
CA HIS A 8 5.89 2.66 -20.57
C HIS A 8 6.76 3.06 -19.37
N GLY A 9 6.17 3.42 -18.22
CA GLY A 9 6.94 3.65 -16.98
C GLY A 9 7.76 2.43 -16.54
N GLN A 10 7.32 1.22 -16.89
CA GLN A 10 8.02 -0.02 -16.58
C GLN A 10 9.30 -0.23 -17.43
N LEU A 11 9.56 0.62 -18.43
CA LEU A 11 10.82 0.62 -19.19
C LEU A 11 11.99 1.22 -18.40
N ALA A 12 11.72 1.89 -17.27
CA ALA A 12 12.75 2.40 -16.37
C ALA A 12 13.51 1.24 -15.71
N PHE A 13 14.62 0.81 -16.33
CA PHE A 13 15.38 -0.37 -15.91
C PHE A 13 16.00 -0.27 -14.50
N TRP A 14 16.11 0.95 -13.95
CA TRP A 14 16.63 1.19 -12.60
C TRP A 14 15.58 0.98 -11.50
N GLU A 15 14.31 0.77 -11.86
CA GLU A 15 13.25 0.44 -10.92
C GLU A 15 13.02 -1.08 -10.87
N PRO A 16 12.67 -1.65 -9.70
CA PRO A 16 12.56 -3.10 -9.52
C PRO A 16 11.23 -3.65 -10.07
N TRP A 17 10.89 -3.33 -11.32
CA TRP A 17 9.69 -3.87 -11.97
C TRP A 17 9.78 -5.39 -12.14
N PRO A 18 8.65 -6.12 -12.05
CA PRO A 18 7.29 -5.66 -11.75
C PRO A 18 7.07 -5.18 -10.32
N TYR A 19 6.00 -4.43 -10.09
CA TYR A 19 5.60 -4.06 -8.74
C TYR A 19 5.24 -5.29 -7.91
N VAL A 20 5.92 -5.48 -6.77
CA VAL A 20 5.72 -6.57 -5.81
C VAL A 20 5.49 -5.98 -4.42
N GLU A 21 4.57 -6.58 -3.67
CA GLU A 21 4.28 -6.23 -2.28
C GLU A 21 4.10 -7.48 -1.42
N GLY A 22 4.14 -7.28 -0.11
CA GLY A 22 4.03 -8.35 0.87
C GLY A 22 3.33 -7.93 2.15
N LEU A 23 2.59 -8.87 2.73
CA LEU A 23 1.99 -8.78 4.07
C LEU A 23 2.41 -10.00 4.88
N THR A 24 2.41 -9.87 6.21
CA THR A 24 2.40 -11.06 7.06
C THR A 24 1.05 -11.80 6.92
N ILE A 25 1.02 -13.10 7.25
CA ILE A 25 -0.24 -13.87 7.23
C ILE A 25 -1.29 -13.25 8.16
N LYS A 26 -0.91 -12.77 9.34
CA LYS A 26 -1.86 -12.13 10.28
C LYS A 26 -2.49 -10.88 9.69
N GLU A 27 -1.71 -10.06 8.96
CA GLU A 27 -2.22 -8.87 8.29
C GLU A 27 -3.12 -9.22 7.10
N ALA A 28 -2.71 -10.20 6.28
CA ALA A 28 -3.50 -10.65 5.13
C ALA A 28 -4.83 -11.31 5.54
N MET A 29 -4.89 -11.87 6.74
CA MET A 29 -6.09 -12.51 7.31
C MET A 29 -6.93 -11.59 8.20
N ASN A 30 -6.52 -10.32 8.40
CA ASN A 30 -7.33 -9.36 9.15
C ASN A 30 -8.56 -8.96 8.32
N GLU A 31 -9.73 -8.83 8.96
CA GLU A 31 -11.01 -8.53 8.29
C GLU A 31 -11.03 -7.22 7.50
N LEU A 32 -10.15 -6.26 7.84
CA LEU A 32 -10.03 -4.99 7.13
C LEU A 32 -9.12 -5.07 5.89
N ALA A 33 -8.37 -6.15 5.69
CA ALA A 33 -7.59 -6.38 4.48
C ALA A 33 -8.46 -7.12 3.46
N PHE A 34 -8.64 -6.53 2.27
CA PHE A 34 -9.51 -7.12 1.25
C PHE A 34 -9.01 -6.86 -0.17
N LEU A 35 -9.51 -7.66 -1.11
CA LEU A 35 -9.29 -7.47 -2.54
C LEU A 35 -10.47 -6.69 -3.13
N ALA A 36 -10.20 -5.50 -3.63
CA ALA A 36 -11.20 -4.66 -4.27
C ALA A 36 -11.27 -4.93 -5.78
N THR A 37 -12.49 -5.16 -6.27
CA THR A 37 -12.82 -5.31 -7.69
C THR A 37 -13.71 -4.18 -8.22
N GLY A 38 -14.19 -3.30 -7.33
CA GLY A 38 -15.06 -2.17 -7.66
C GLY A 38 -14.80 -0.93 -6.81
N ILE A 39 -15.30 0.21 -7.29
CA ILE A 39 -15.28 1.50 -6.60
C ILE A 39 -16.54 2.30 -7.00
N TYR A 40 -17.19 2.93 -6.03
CA TYR A 40 -18.43 3.70 -6.24
C TYR A 40 -19.53 2.95 -7.03
N GLY A 41 -19.73 1.65 -6.76
CA GLY A 41 -20.77 0.84 -7.42
C GLY A 41 -20.41 0.33 -8.83
N HIS A 42 -19.21 0.61 -9.33
CA HIS A 42 -18.74 0.19 -10.66
C HIS A 42 -17.49 -0.71 -10.56
N PRO A 43 -17.16 -1.50 -11.59
CA PRO A 43 -15.86 -2.15 -11.69
C PRO A 43 -14.71 -1.15 -11.56
N ILE A 44 -13.62 -1.56 -10.92
CA ILE A 44 -12.51 -0.65 -10.65
C ILE A 44 -11.87 -0.18 -11.98
N PRO A 45 -11.67 1.14 -12.20
CA PRO A 45 -11.03 1.62 -13.42
C PRO A 45 -9.53 1.29 -13.49
N LYS A 46 -8.95 1.30 -14.70
CA LYS A 46 -7.53 0.95 -14.94
C LYS A 46 -6.57 1.76 -14.06
N GLN A 47 -6.78 3.07 -13.93
CA GLN A 47 -5.93 3.94 -13.09
C GLN A 47 -5.95 3.58 -11.59
N HIS A 48 -7.01 2.93 -11.13
CA HIS A 48 -7.16 2.47 -9.75
C HIS A 48 -6.65 1.04 -9.53
N GLY A 49 -6.19 0.35 -10.58
CA GLY A 49 -5.55 -0.97 -10.47
C GLY A 49 -6.44 -2.14 -10.90
N ALA A 50 -7.25 -1.95 -11.93
CA ALA A 50 -8.10 -3.00 -12.50
C ALA A 50 -7.32 -4.27 -12.91
N PRO A 51 -7.99 -5.45 -12.91
CA PRO A 51 -9.36 -5.70 -12.46
C PRO A 51 -9.47 -5.93 -10.94
N ILE A 52 -8.34 -6.09 -10.26
CA ILE A 52 -8.26 -6.45 -8.85
C ILE A 52 -7.07 -5.77 -8.18
N ARG A 53 -7.29 -5.20 -7.00
CA ARG A 53 -6.24 -4.58 -6.18
C ARG A 53 -6.36 -5.00 -4.72
N LEU A 54 -5.27 -4.84 -3.98
CA LEU A 54 -5.28 -4.96 -2.53
C LEU A 54 -5.72 -3.64 -1.89
N VAL A 55 -6.43 -3.75 -0.77
CA VAL A 55 -6.75 -2.66 0.16
C VAL A 55 -6.43 -3.08 1.59
N VAL A 56 -5.61 -2.28 2.28
CA VAL A 56 -5.16 -2.44 3.66
C VAL A 56 -5.22 -1.06 4.30
N PRO A 57 -6.35 -0.69 4.92
CA PRO A 57 -6.69 0.72 5.17
C PRO A 57 -5.84 1.39 6.25
N TRP A 58 -5.15 0.63 7.10
CA TRP A 58 -4.31 1.16 8.17
C TRP A 58 -2.84 1.38 7.76
N LYS A 59 -2.48 1.05 6.52
CA LYS A 59 -1.12 1.19 5.96
C LYS A 59 -1.04 2.28 4.91
N TYR A 60 0.16 2.81 4.68
CA TYR A 60 0.39 3.78 3.62
C TYR A 60 0.05 3.20 2.24
N GLY A 61 -0.36 4.08 1.32
CA GLY A 61 -0.94 3.72 0.03
C GLY A 61 -0.10 2.76 -0.82
N PHE A 62 1.22 2.79 -0.72
CA PHE A 62 2.11 1.93 -1.51
C PHE A 62 1.97 0.44 -1.20
N LYS A 63 1.52 0.07 0.02
CA LYS A 63 1.24 -1.32 0.35
C LYS A 63 0.05 -1.91 -0.42
N ASN A 64 -0.79 -1.05 -0.98
CA ASN A 64 -2.04 -1.40 -1.64
C ASN A 64 -1.81 -1.67 -3.14
N ILE A 65 -1.14 -2.78 -3.43
CA ILE A 65 -0.74 -3.19 -4.80
C ILE A 65 -1.92 -3.23 -5.77
N LYS A 66 -1.67 -2.74 -7.00
CA LYS A 66 -2.63 -2.66 -8.11
C LYS A 66 -2.44 -3.79 -9.11
N SER A 67 -3.52 -4.18 -9.78
CA SER A 67 -3.49 -5.09 -10.93
C SER A 67 -2.73 -6.39 -10.62
N ILE A 68 -3.18 -7.06 -9.57
CA ILE A 68 -2.56 -8.29 -9.05
C ILE A 68 -2.73 -9.40 -10.06
N VAL A 69 -1.63 -10.11 -10.36
CA VAL A 69 -1.61 -11.26 -11.28
C VAL A 69 -1.16 -12.56 -10.61
N LYS A 70 -0.54 -12.47 -9.42
CA LYS A 70 -0.04 -13.60 -8.64
C LYS A 70 -0.15 -13.26 -7.16
N ILE A 71 -0.61 -14.23 -6.37
CA ILE A 71 -0.52 -14.24 -4.92
C ILE A 71 0.25 -15.51 -4.55
N GLU A 72 1.25 -15.38 -3.70
CA GLU A 72 2.12 -16.48 -3.30
C GLU A 72 2.28 -16.48 -1.78
N LEU A 73 2.10 -17.64 -1.14
CA LEU A 73 2.40 -17.83 0.26
C LEU A 73 3.85 -18.28 0.39
N VAL A 74 4.66 -17.50 1.09
CA VAL A 74 6.08 -17.76 1.30
C VAL A 74 6.39 -17.84 2.80
N ASN A 75 7.43 -18.59 3.15
CA ASN A 75 7.89 -18.76 4.54
C ASN A 75 8.99 -17.76 4.95
N TYR A 76 9.26 -16.77 4.10
CA TYR A 76 10.22 -15.68 4.35
C TYR A 76 9.54 -14.33 4.10
N ARG A 77 10.12 -13.24 4.60
CA ARG A 77 9.63 -11.88 4.29
C ARG A 77 10.06 -11.52 2.87
N PRO A 78 9.13 -11.35 1.90
CA PRO A 78 9.51 -11.02 0.53
C PRO A 78 10.00 -9.58 0.42
N ALA A 79 10.79 -9.32 -0.63
CA ALA A 79 11.11 -7.95 -1.04
C ALA A 79 9.83 -7.21 -1.47
N THR A 80 9.81 -5.89 -1.29
CA THR A 80 8.70 -5.03 -1.72
C THR A 80 9.22 -3.86 -2.52
N PHE A 81 8.46 -3.39 -3.50
CA PHE A 81 8.95 -2.47 -4.52
C PHE A 81 9.61 -1.21 -3.94
N TRP A 82 8.93 -0.50 -3.03
CA TRP A 82 9.46 0.73 -2.44
C TRP A 82 10.55 0.49 -1.41
N ASN A 83 10.50 -0.61 -0.65
CA ASN A 83 11.57 -0.94 0.30
C ASN A 83 12.86 -1.35 -0.44
N THR A 84 12.74 -2.01 -1.59
CA THR A 84 13.88 -2.32 -2.47
C THR A 84 14.45 -1.06 -3.11
N LEU A 85 13.58 -0.16 -3.60
CA LEU A 85 14.01 1.06 -4.28
C LEU A 85 14.61 2.09 -3.32
N GLN A 86 13.98 2.30 -2.15
CA GLN A 86 14.35 3.32 -1.15
C GLN A 86 14.06 2.82 0.28
N GLY A 87 14.77 1.80 0.73
CA GLY A 87 14.53 1.17 2.05
C GLY A 87 14.76 2.05 3.28
N LEU A 88 15.48 3.17 3.13
CA LEU A 88 15.62 4.18 4.19
C LEU A 88 14.37 5.05 4.37
N GLU A 89 13.50 5.08 3.36
CA GLU A 89 12.29 5.91 3.33
C GLU A 89 11.02 5.07 3.53
N TYR A 90 11.01 3.84 3.01
CA TYR A 90 9.85 2.95 3.04
C TYR A 90 10.22 1.63 3.68
N ASP A 91 9.69 1.37 4.88
CA ASP A 91 9.85 0.10 5.57
C ASP A 91 8.84 -0.95 5.05
N PHE A 92 9.06 -2.21 5.44
CA PHE A 92 8.16 -3.30 5.05
C PHE A 92 6.75 -3.17 5.64
N THR A 93 6.65 -2.76 6.91
CA THR A 93 5.38 -2.79 7.66
C THR A 93 4.50 -1.62 7.26
N ALA A 94 5.05 -0.41 7.20
CA ALA A 94 4.39 0.78 6.66
C ALA A 94 3.02 1.09 7.25
N ASN A 95 2.85 0.87 8.56
CA ASN A 95 1.65 1.33 9.28
C ASN A 95 1.61 2.86 9.29
N VAL A 96 0.44 3.45 9.07
CA VAL A 96 0.26 4.89 9.21
C VAL A 96 0.54 5.27 10.66
N ASN A 97 1.53 6.14 10.87
CA ASN A 97 1.96 6.53 12.21
C ASN A 97 2.43 8.00 12.22
N PRO A 98 1.66 8.93 12.81
CA PRO A 98 2.02 10.35 12.85
C PRO A 98 3.30 10.64 13.65
N LYS A 99 3.73 9.71 14.53
CA LYS A 99 4.93 9.87 15.37
C LYS A 99 6.22 9.51 14.65
N ILE A 100 6.14 8.86 13.48
CA ILE A 100 7.30 8.47 12.69
C ILE A 100 7.29 9.31 11.41
N PRO A 101 8.16 10.32 11.31
CA PRO A 101 8.23 11.14 10.11
C PRO A 101 8.84 10.35 8.95
N HIS A 102 8.49 10.74 7.73
CA HIS A 102 9.25 10.34 6.55
C HIS A 102 10.55 11.16 6.52
N PRO A 103 11.68 10.64 5.99
CA PRO A 103 12.96 11.38 5.98
C PRO A 103 12.91 12.77 5.34
N ARG A 104 11.93 13.01 4.46
CA ARG A 104 11.77 14.25 3.69
C ARG A 104 10.58 15.12 4.11
N TRP A 105 9.66 14.63 4.94
CA TRP A 105 8.48 15.41 5.37
C TRP A 105 7.84 14.85 6.66
N PRO A 106 7.16 15.70 7.45
CA PRO A 106 6.38 15.23 8.59
C PRO A 106 5.15 14.42 8.14
N GLN A 107 4.81 13.40 8.92
CA GLN A 107 3.59 12.58 8.74
C GLN A 107 2.48 12.96 9.72
N THR A 108 2.64 14.07 10.46
CA THR A 108 1.73 14.49 11.53
C THR A 108 0.40 15.04 11.02
N ARG A 109 0.36 15.50 9.77
CA ARG A 109 -0.84 16.05 9.13
C ARG A 109 -0.98 15.55 7.70
N GLU A 110 -2.21 15.50 7.24
CA GLU A 110 -2.57 15.09 5.88
C GLU A 110 -3.58 16.05 5.25
N LYS A 111 -3.65 16.04 3.91
CA LYS A 111 -4.53 16.92 3.13
C LYS A 111 -5.59 16.10 2.40
N MET A 112 -6.86 16.44 2.61
CA MET A 112 -7.98 15.76 1.95
C MET A 112 -8.05 16.09 0.45
N ILE A 113 -8.01 15.05 -0.38
CA ILE A 113 -8.14 15.14 -1.84
C ILE A 113 -9.63 15.32 -2.17
N GLY A 114 -10.12 16.54 -2.09
CA GLY A 114 -11.52 16.89 -2.36
C GLY A 114 -11.84 18.28 -1.84
N SER A 115 -11.86 18.43 -0.52
CA SER A 115 -12.05 19.74 0.13
C SER A 115 -10.76 20.55 0.22
N GLY A 116 -9.60 19.90 0.29
CA GLY A 116 -8.32 20.55 0.54
C GLY A 116 -8.02 20.84 2.01
N ASP A 117 -8.93 20.44 2.92
CA ASP A 117 -8.76 20.56 4.36
C ASP A 117 -7.52 19.79 4.83
N ILE A 118 -6.92 20.28 5.92
CA ILE A 118 -5.76 19.67 6.57
C ILE A 118 -6.19 19.15 7.94
N HIS A 119 -5.92 17.88 8.20
CA HIS A 119 -6.22 17.22 9.47
C HIS A 119 -4.96 16.60 10.07
N ASP A 120 -5.00 16.34 11.38
CA ASP A 120 -3.98 15.53 12.04
C ASP A 120 -4.12 14.07 11.58
N THR A 121 -2.99 13.47 11.20
CA THR A 121 -2.95 12.07 10.77
C THR A 121 -3.22 11.16 11.97
N LEU A 122 -4.17 10.24 11.83
CA LEU A 122 -4.50 9.29 12.89
C LEU A 122 -3.56 8.08 12.88
N LEU A 123 -3.20 7.57 14.06
CA LEU A 123 -2.47 6.32 14.18
C LEU A 123 -3.29 5.17 13.57
N TYR A 124 -2.64 4.30 12.79
CA TYR A 124 -3.28 3.24 12.00
C TYR A 124 -4.38 3.77 11.08
N ASN A 125 -4.28 5.04 10.65
CA ASN A 125 -5.28 5.70 9.83
C ASN A 125 -6.69 5.68 10.46
N GLY A 126 -6.76 5.68 11.79
CA GLY A 126 -8.03 5.62 12.55
C GLY A 126 -8.54 4.22 12.87
N TYR A 127 -7.87 3.16 12.40
CA TYR A 127 -8.32 1.76 12.61
C TYR A 127 -7.69 1.08 13.83
N GLY A 128 -7.14 1.84 14.79
CA GLY A 128 -6.34 1.31 15.90
C GLY A 128 -7.02 0.21 16.71
N ASP A 129 -8.31 0.36 16.99
CA ASP A 129 -9.12 -0.61 17.75
C ASP A 129 -9.24 -1.97 17.04
N PHE A 130 -9.02 -2.01 15.72
CA PHE A 130 -9.19 -3.19 14.88
C PHE A 130 -7.88 -3.85 14.45
N VAL A 131 -6.72 -3.19 14.65
CA VAL A 131 -5.45 -3.65 14.07
C VAL A 131 -4.27 -3.61 15.03
N SER A 132 -4.37 -2.87 16.15
CA SER A 132 -3.26 -2.73 17.10
C SER A 132 -2.77 -4.08 17.66
N TYR A 133 -3.68 -5.02 17.88
CA TYR A 133 -3.37 -6.37 18.37
C TYR A 133 -2.45 -7.18 17.42
N LEU A 134 -2.35 -6.80 16.15
CA LEU A 134 -1.45 -7.45 15.18
C LEU A 134 0.03 -7.14 15.46
N TYR A 135 0.28 -6.07 16.21
CA TYR A 135 1.60 -5.45 16.41
C TYR A 135 2.03 -5.41 17.89
N SER A 136 1.29 -6.09 18.75
CA SER A 136 1.56 -6.22 20.19
C SER A 136 2.47 -7.41 20.50
#